data_AF-D5UBN9-F1
#
_entry.id   AF-D5UBN9-F1
#
_cell.length_a   1.000
_cell.length_b   1.000
_cell.length_c   1.000
_cell.angle_alpha   90.00
_cell.angle_beta   90.00
_cell.angle_gamma   90.00
#
_symmetry.space_group_name_H-M   'P 1'
#
loop_
_entity.id
_entity.type
_entity.pdbx_description
1 polymer ?
#
loop_
_entity_poly.entity_id
_entity_poly.type
_entity_poly.pdbx_seq_one_letter_code
_entity_poly.pdbx_strand_id
1 'polypeptide(L)' 'MPVDDAVARWVTKTCRAQGVPVKITDPAALRQIGFLLGARMGSPRAHGAPAPRTGVPAAPSQPPLGLHSLGV' A
#
# COMPACT_ATOMS: atom_id res chain seq x y z
N MET A 1 -5.28 4.44 -20.92
CA MET A 1 -3.82 4.42 -20.70
C MET A 1 -3.55 3.51 -19.52
N PRO A 2 -2.63 2.54 -19.62
CA PRO A 2 -2.17 1.75 -18.48
C PRO A 2 -1.68 2.70 -17.37
N VAL A 3 -1.87 2.32 -16.10
CA VAL A 3 -1.41 3.13 -14.95
C VAL A 3 0.11 3.32 -15.02
N ASP A 4 0.83 2.30 -15.48
CA ASP A 4 2.28 2.28 -15.61
C ASP A 4 2.78 3.37 -16.57
N ASP A 5 2.11 3.55 -17.73
CA ASP A 5 2.42 4.60 -18.72
C ASP A 5 2.22 6.01 -18.15
N ALA A 6 1.14 6.21 -17.39
CA ALA A 6 0.85 7.50 -16.78
C ALA A 6 1.91 7.87 -15.73
N VAL A 7 2.29 6.91 -14.89
CA VAL A 7 3.33 7.09 -13.87
C VAL A 7 4.70 7.31 -14.53
N ALA A 8 5.05 6.54 -15.56
CA ALA A 8 6.31 6.71 -16.29
C ALA A 8 6.44 8.13 -16.86
N ARG A 9 5.41 8.62 -17.54
CA ARG A 9 5.39 9.98 -18.09
C ARG A 9 5.50 11.05 -17.02
N TRP A 10 4.80 10.87 -15.89
CA TRP A 10 4.87 11.79 -14.77
C TRP A 10 6.27 11.83 -14.15
N VAL A 11 6.89 10.67 -13.90
CA VAL A 11 8.27 10.57 -13.38
C VAL A 11 9.25 11.24 -14.34
N THR A 12 9.24 10.88 -15.62
CA THR A 12 10.16 11.45 -16.61
C THR A 12 10.00 12.96 -16.74
N LYS A 13 8.76 13.47 -16.76
CA LYS A 13 8.50 14.92 -16.82
C LYS A 13 9.05 15.63 -15.58
N THR A 14 8.84 15.08 -14.40
CA THR A 14 9.23 15.69 -13.13
C THR A 14 10.76 15.71 -12.96
N CYS A 15 11.44 14.59 -13.23
CA CYS A 15 12.90 14.53 -13.19
C CYS A 15 13.54 15.47 -14.23
N ARG A 16 12.99 15.53 -15.45
CA ARG A 16 13.47 16.45 -16.49
C ARG A 16 13.33 17.91 -16.08
N ALA A 17 12.24 18.29 -15.43
CA ALA A 17 12.04 19.64 -14.94
C ALA A 17 13.07 20.05 -13.86
N GLN A 18 13.64 19.07 -13.15
CA GLN A 18 14.69 19.26 -12.16
C GLN A 18 16.11 19.13 -12.74
N GLY A 19 16.23 18.86 -14.05
CA GLY A 19 17.53 18.59 -14.68
C GLY A 19 18.14 17.24 -14.32
N VAL A 20 17.36 16.33 -13.72
CA VAL A 20 17.81 15.00 -13.30
C VAL A 20 17.57 14.01 -14.45
N PRO A 21 18.62 13.41 -15.03
CA PRO A 21 18.45 12.36 -16.03
C PRO A 21 17.86 11.11 -15.38
N VAL A 22 16.86 10.50 -16.03
CA VAL A 22 16.19 9.30 -15.51
C VAL A 22 16.09 8.22 -16.58
N LYS A 23 16.34 6.98 -16.18
CA LYS A 23 16.12 5.77 -16.99
C LYS A 23 15.28 4.80 -16.16
N ILE A 24 14.12 4.41 -16.68
CA ILE A 24 13.28 3.39 -16.05
C ILE A 24 13.75 2.04 -16.58
N THR A 25 14.22 1.17 -15.70
CA THR A 25 14.76 -0.15 -16.04
C THR A 25 13.83 -1.30 -15.68
N ASP A 26 13.00 -1.12 -14.65
CA ASP A 26 12.05 -2.12 -14.18
C ASP A 26 10.61 -1.57 -14.16
N PRO A 27 9.68 -2.14 -14.96
CA PRO A 27 8.29 -1.74 -14.94
C PRO A 27 7.56 -2.07 -13.63
N ALA A 28 8.07 -2.98 -12.79
CA ALA A 28 7.45 -3.27 -11.49
C ALA A 28 7.54 -2.09 -10.51
N ALA A 29 8.62 -1.31 -10.59
CA ALA A 29 8.77 -0.09 -9.79
C ALA A 29 7.64 0.92 -10.06
N LEU A 30 7.19 1.05 -11.31
CA LEU A 30 6.08 1.95 -11.68
C LEU A 30 4.76 1.52 -11.06
N ARG A 31 4.51 0.22 -10.95
CA ARG A 31 3.33 -0.33 -10.27
C ARG A 31 3.33 -0.01 -8.78
N GLN A 32 4.48 -0.15 -8.12
CA GLN A 32 4.63 0.17 -6.70
C GLN A 32 4.42 1.66 -6.43
N ILE A 33 5.01 2.54 -7.25
CA ILE A 33 4.80 3.99 -7.17
C ILE A 33 3.33 4.32 -7.39
N GLY A 34 2.70 3.72 -8.42
CA GLY A 34 1.27 3.86 -8.66
C GLY A 34 0.44 3.51 -7.42
N PHE A 35 0.71 2.35 -6.81
CA PHE A 35 0.03 1.91 -5.59
C PHE A 35 0.21 2.91 -4.43
N LEU A 36 1.43 3.39 -4.17
CA LEU A 36 1.71 4.38 -3.12
C LEU A 36 1.00 5.72 -3.35
N LEU A 37 0.84 6.12 -4.61
CA LEU A 37 0.10 7.32 -5.01
C LEU A 37 -1.42 7.13 -5.03
N GLY A 38 -1.92 5.98 -4.57
CA GLY A 38 -3.35 5.68 -4.55
C GLY A 38 -3.94 5.35 -5.92
N ALA A 39 -3.10 5.07 -6.92
CA ALA A 39 -3.58 4.49 -8.16
C ALA A 39 -4.15 3.11 -7.84
N ARG A 40 -5.45 2.98 -8.04
CA ARG A 40 -6.17 1.72 -7.89
C ARG A 40 -5.59 0.76 -8.93
N MET A 41 -4.66 -0.11 -8.51
CA MET A 41 -4.32 -1.27 -9.32
C MET A 41 -5.65 -1.99 -9.53
N GLY A 42 -6.10 -2.05 -10.79
CA GLY A 42 -7.31 -2.78 -11.14
C GLY A 42 -7.18 -4.17 -10.52
N SER A 43 -8.01 -4.43 -9.50
CA SER A 43 -7.97 -5.68 -8.76
C SER A 43 -8.04 -6.82 -9.78
N PRO A 44 -7.11 -7.79 -9.77
CA PRO A 44 -7.31 -9.01 -10.55
C PRO A 44 -8.68 -9.54 -10.12
N ARG A 45 -9.61 -9.62 -11.07
CA ARG A 45 -10.97 -10.11 -10.82
C ARG A 45 -10.81 -11.46 -10.12
N ALA A 46 -11.12 -11.50 -8.82
CA ALA A 46 -11.01 -12.72 -8.04
C ALA A 46 -11.87 -13.78 -8.71
N HIS A 47 -11.24 -14.82 -9.24
CA HIS A 47 -11.97 -16.02 -9.63
C HIS A 47 -12.48 -16.67 -8.34
N GLY A 48 -13.77 -16.47 -8.06
CA GLY A 48 -14.57 -17.24 -7.11
C GLY A 48 -14.15 -17.14 -5.65
N ALA A 49 -14.77 -16.23 -4.90
CA ALA A 49 -14.81 -16.36 -3.44
C ALA A 49 -15.92 -17.35 -3.05
N PRO A 50 -15.66 -18.40 -2.26
CA PRO A 50 -16.62 -18.86 -1.28
C PRO A 50 -16.58 -17.93 -0.05
N ALA A 51 -17.76 -17.63 0.47
CA ALA A 51 -18.02 -16.72 1.59
C ALA A 51 -17.20 -17.03 2.87
N PRO A 52 -16.93 -16.02 3.73
CA PRO A 52 -16.15 -16.21 4.94
C PRO A 52 -16.92 -17.06 5.96
N ARG A 53 -16.29 -18.13 6.46
CA ARG A 53 -16.79 -18.86 7.63
C ARG A 53 -16.35 -18.13 8.90
N THR A 54 -17.35 -17.82 9.69
CA THR A 54 -17.34 -17.38 11.09
C THR A 54 -16.37 -18.18 11.97
N GLY A 55 -15.61 -17.50 12.84
CA GLY A 55 -15.15 -18.13 14.10
C GLY A 55 -13.75 -17.78 14.61
N VAL A 56 -13.58 -16.58 15.18
CA VAL A 56 -12.78 -16.36 16.41
C VAL A 56 -13.14 -14.99 16.99
N PRO A 57 -13.67 -14.88 18.22
CA PRO A 57 -13.80 -13.58 18.86
C PRO A 57 -12.41 -13.04 19.18
N ALA A 58 -12.10 -11.86 18.66
CA ALA A 58 -10.94 -11.08 19.08
C ALA A 58 -11.10 -10.77 20.58
N ALA A 59 -10.23 -11.33 21.41
CA ALA A 59 -10.11 -10.91 22.80
C ALA A 59 -9.74 -9.42 22.81
N PRO A 60 -10.43 -8.56 23.58
CA PRO A 60 -10.04 -7.15 23.66
C PRO A 60 -8.66 -7.04 24.30
N SER A 61 -7.77 -6.25 23.69
CA SER A 61 -6.50 -5.87 24.30
C SER A 61 -6.76 -5.16 25.63
N GLN A 62 -6.55 -5.86 26.75
CA GLN A 62 -6.48 -5.22 28.05
C GLN A 62 -5.13 -4.50 28.18
N PRO A 63 -5.10 -3.22 28.59
CA PRO A 63 -3.86 -2.56 28.97
C PRO A 63 -3.30 -3.22 30.24
N PRO A 64 -1.97 -3.23 30.46
CA PRO A 64 -1.40 -3.75 31.69
C PRO A 64 -1.91 -2.90 32.87
N LEU A 65 -2.56 -3.56 33.83
CA LEU A 65 -2.95 -2.95 35.09
C LEU A 65 -1.72 -2.31 35.73
N GLY A 66 -1.77 -0.99 35.94
CA GLY A 66 -0.74 -0.24 36.62
C GLY A 66 -0.52 -0.80 38.02
N LEU A 67 0.62 -1.43 38.25
CA LEU A 67 1.05 -1.92 39.55
C LEU A 67 1.65 -0.74 40.35
N HIS A 68 0.80 0.18 40.81
CA HIS A 68 1.16 1.17 41.82
C HIS A 68 -0.02 1.45 42.76
N SER A 69 -0.44 0.40 43.47
CA SER A 69 -1.22 0.53 44.69
C SER A 69 -0.76 -0.53 45.68
N LEU A 70 0.31 -0.21 46.41
CA LEU A 70 0.48 -0.66 47.78
C LEU A 70 1.02 0.55 48.56
N GLY A 71 0.08 1.30 49.14
CA GLY A 71 0.39 2.11 50.31
C GLY A 71 0.39 1.21 51.54
N VAL A 72 1.37 1.40 52.42
CA VAL A 72 1.21 1.83 53.82
C VAL A 72 2.57 2.25 54.36
#